data_AF-A0A7I7SZC8-F1
#
_entry.id   AF-A0A7I7SZC8-F1
#
_cell.length_a   1.000
_cell.length_b   1.000
_cell.length_c   1.000
_cell.angle_alpha   90.00
_cell.angle_beta   90.00
_cell.angle_gamma   90.00
#
_symmetry.space_group_name_H-M   'P 1'
#
loop_
_entity.id
_entity.type
_entity.pdbx_description
1 polymer ?
#
loop_
_entity_poly.entity_id
_entity_poly.type
_entity_poly.pdbx_seq_one_letter_code
_entity_poly.pdbx_strand_id
1 'polypeptide(L)' 'MARADLAHDQQVVGAVDLLLKAGAADGSLLADVQADDVVSSLLGIFLTSGASEQAQRMLDLLAAGVAAR' A
#
# COMPACT_ATOMS: atom_id res chain seq x y z
N MET A 1 10.37 -17.56 22.61
CA MET A 1 10.91 -16.87 21.43
C MET A 1 9.75 -16.59 20.48
N ALA A 2 8.90 -15.59 20.79
CA ALA A 2 7.62 -15.33 20.07
C ALA A 2 7.17 -13.86 20.18
N ARG A 3 8.09 -12.88 20.16
CA ARG A 3 7.74 -11.45 20.35
C ARG A 3 8.43 -10.47 19.40
N ALA A 4 9.27 -10.94 18.47
CA ALA A 4 9.95 -10.07 17.51
C ALA A 4 9.25 -10.04 16.14
N ASP A 5 8.55 -11.11 15.77
CA ASP A 5 8.04 -11.30 14.40
C ASP A 5 6.73 -10.52 14.12
N LEU A 6 5.99 -10.12 15.15
CA LEU A 6 4.77 -9.30 15.05
C LEU A 6 5.06 -7.79 14.89
N ALA A 7 6.31 -7.34 15.07
CA ALA A 7 6.63 -5.91 15.08
C ALA A 7 6.91 -5.34 13.69
N HIS A 8 7.33 -6.14 12.72
CA HIS A 8 7.73 -5.65 11.38
C HIS A 8 6.52 -5.24 10.52
N ASP A 9 5.44 -6.03 10.57
CA ASP A 9 4.26 -5.82 9.71
C ASP A 9 3.46 -4.58 10.14
N GLN A 10 3.35 -4.35 11.45
CA GLN A 10 2.69 -3.16 12.01
C GLN A 10 3.39 -1.86 11.62
N GLN A 11 4.72 -1.88 11.41
CA GLN A 11 5.46 -0.68 11.02
C GLN A 11 5.17 -0.27 9.57
N VAL A 12 5.07 -1.24 8.66
CA VAL A 12 4.77 -0.95 7.24
C VAL A 12 3.33 -0.50 7.09
N VAL A 13 2.38 -1.23 7.68
CA VAL A 13 0.95 -0.83 7.66
C VAL A 13 0.78 0.54 8.30
N GLY A 14 1.43 0.80 9.45
CA GLY A 14 1.38 2.12 10.10
C GLY A 14 1.98 3.24 9.27
N ALA A 15 3.07 2.99 8.54
CA ALA A 15 3.65 3.97 7.63
C ALA A 15 2.72 4.27 6.44
N VAL A 16 2.10 3.23 5.87
CA VAL A 16 1.13 3.40 4.78
C VAL A 16 -0.11 4.17 5.26
N ASP A 17 -0.64 3.85 6.44
CA ASP A 17 -1.76 4.58 7.05
C ASP A 17 -1.45 6.08 7.25
N LEU A 18 -0.24 6.42 7.70
CA LEU A 18 0.20 7.81 7.81
C LEU A 18 0.22 8.53 6.44
N LEU A 19 0.70 7.87 5.40
CA LEU A 19 0.74 8.42 4.04
C LEU A 19 -0.66 8.59 3.45
N LEU A 20 -1.53 7.59 3.63
CA LEU A 20 -2.93 7.64 3.17
C LEU A 20 -3.68 8.79 3.84
N LYS A 21 -3.53 8.94 5.16
CA LYS A 21 -4.14 10.05 5.92
C LYS A 21 -3.64 11.41 5.45
N ALA A 22 -2.34 11.55 5.18
CA ALA A 22 -1.78 12.78 4.66
C ALA A 22 -2.33 13.12 3.27
N GLY A 23 -2.40 12.14 2.36
CA GLY A 23 -2.95 12.35 1.02
C GLY A 23 -4.45 12.63 1.02
N ALA A 24 -5.22 12.00 1.91
CA ALA A 24 -6.64 12.31 2.10
C ALA A 24 -6.84 13.73 2.65
N ALA A 25 -6.00 14.18 3.59
CA ALA A 25 -6.05 15.53 4.13
C ALA A 25 -5.71 16.61 3.08
N ASP A 26 -4.83 16.30 2.13
CA ASP A 26 -4.47 17.16 0.99
C ASP A 26 -5.42 17.02 -0.20
N GLY A 27 -6.39 16.10 -0.14
CA GLY A 27 -7.34 15.83 -1.22
C GLY A 27 -6.74 15.12 -2.44
N SER A 28 -5.53 14.57 -2.33
CA SER A 28 -4.86 13.83 -3.41
C SER A 28 -5.20 12.34 -3.42
N LEU A 29 -5.61 11.78 -2.28
CA LEU A 29 -6.00 10.37 -2.14
C LEU A 29 -7.44 10.24 -1.64
N LEU A 30 -8.10 9.14 -1.98
CA LEU A 30 -9.40 8.76 -1.44
C LEU A 30 -9.31 8.52 0.08
N ALA A 31 -10.31 9.01 0.82
CA ALA A 31 -10.32 9.00 2.29
C ALA A 31 -10.73 7.66 2.91
N ASP A 32 -11.28 6.73 2.12
CA ASP A 32 -11.83 5.44 2.55
C ASP A 32 -10.92 4.24 2.24
N VAL A 33 -9.69 4.49 1.78
CA VAL A 33 -8.69 3.46 1.49
C VAL A 33 -8.09 2.92 2.80
N GLN A 34 -8.11 1.60 2.97
CA GLN A 34 -7.51 0.93 4.13
C GLN A 34 -6.04 0.59 3.88
N ALA A 35 -5.18 0.83 4.87
CA ALA A 35 -3.74 0.58 4.74
C ALA A 35 -3.42 -0.91 4.54
N ASP A 36 -4.14 -1.80 5.22
CA ASP A 36 -3.98 -3.26 5.07
C ASP A 36 -4.24 -3.74 3.64
N ASP A 37 -5.22 -3.16 2.95
CA ASP A 37 -5.55 -3.52 1.57
C ASP A 37 -4.45 -3.06 0.61
N VAL A 38 -3.87 -1.88 0.85
CA VAL A 38 -2.75 -1.36 0.06
C VAL A 38 -1.50 -2.20 0.28
N VAL A 39 -1.16 -2.54 1.52
CA VAL A 39 -0.01 -3.40 1.83
C VAL A 39 -0.18 -4.80 1.23
N SER A 40 -1.36 -5.39 1.39
CA SER A 40 -1.68 -6.70 0.79
C SER A 40 -1.56 -6.67 -0.74
N SER A 41 -2.03 -5.58 -1.37
CA SER A 41 -1.90 -5.38 -2.82
C SER A 41 -0.44 -5.26 -3.25
N LEU A 42 0.37 -4.47 -2.53
CA LEU A 42 1.81 -4.35 -2.82
C LEU A 42 2.52 -5.70 -2.72
N LEU A 43 2.26 -6.47 -1.65
CA LEU A 43 2.81 -7.82 -1.49
C LEU A 43 2.38 -8.73 -2.63
N GLY A 44 1.10 -8.75 -2.99
CA GLY A 44 0.58 -9.53 -4.11
C GLY A 44 1.25 -9.17 -5.44
N ILE A 45 1.42 -7.88 -5.72
CA ILE A 45 2.08 -7.40 -6.94
C ILE A 45 3.53 -7.91 -7.00
N PHE A 46 4.32 -7.75 -5.95
CA PHE A 46 5.72 -8.15 -5.95
C PHE A 46 5.93 -9.68 -5.91
N LEU A 47 5.04 -10.43 -5.25
CA LEU A 47 5.15 -11.89 -5.17
C LEU A 47 4.74 -12.58 -6.48
N THR A 48 3.88 -11.96 -7.29
CA THR A 48 3.28 -12.61 -8.46
C THR A 48 3.78 -12.08 -9.81
N SER A 49 4.39 -10.89 -9.84
CA SER A 49 4.89 -10.32 -11.08
C SER A 49 6.11 -11.09 -11.60
N GLY A 50 6.07 -11.48 -12.88
CA GLY A 50 7.16 -12.20 -13.54
C GLY A 50 8.27 -11.30 -14.10
N ALA A 51 8.03 -9.98 -14.16
CA ALA A 51 8.96 -8.98 -14.67
C ALA A 51 8.73 -7.62 -13.99
N SER A 52 9.78 -6.79 -13.91
CA SER A 52 9.73 -5.45 -13.32
C SER A 52 8.69 -4.54 -14.01
N GLU A 53 8.57 -4.64 -15.32
CA GLU A 53 7.63 -3.84 -16.12
C GLU A 53 6.18 -4.24 -15.81
N GLN A 54 5.94 -5.51 -15.51
CA GLN A 54 4.62 -5.97 -15.08
C GLN A 54 4.28 -5.42 -13.69
N ALA A 55 5.22 -5.51 -12.75
CA ALA A 55 5.05 -4.94 -11.42
C ALA A 55 4.76 -3.44 -11.50
N GLN A 56 5.51 -2.69 -12.32
CA GLN A 56 5.29 -1.25 -12.50
C GLN A 56 3.89 -0.94 -13.02
N ARG A 57 3.42 -1.62 -14.08
CA ARG A 57 2.05 -1.40 -14.58
C ARG A 57 1.00 -1.70 -13.52
N MET A 58 1.22 -2.71 -12.68
CA MET A 58 0.30 -3.02 -11.58
C MET A 58 0.34 -1.97 -10.47
N LEU A 59 1.52 -1.43 -10.16
CA LEU A 59 1.67 -0.31 -9.21
C LEU A 59 0.97 0.94 -9.73
N ASP A 60 1.05 1.23 -11.03
CA ASP A 60 0.36 2.36 -11.65
C ASP A 60 -1.17 2.21 -11.52
N LEU A 61 -1.69 0.99 -11.71
CA LEU A 61 -3.12 0.70 -11.51
C LEU A 61 -3.53 0.87 -10.04
N LEU A 62 -2.72 0.40 -9.09
CA LEU A 62 -2.98 0.60 -7.66
C LEU A 62 -2.98 2.10 -7.30
N ALA A 63 -1.97 2.84 -7.77
CA ALA A 63 -1.85 4.29 -7.53
C ALA A 63 -3.05 5.05 -8.11
N ALA A 64 -3.46 4.73 -9.34
CA ALA A 64 -4.65 5.32 -9.96
C ALA A 64 -5.95 4.94 -9.20
N GLY A 65 -6.00 3.75 -8.61
CA GLY A 65 -7.14 3.28 -7.83
C GLY A 65 -7.32 3.98 -6.48
N VAL A 66 -6.24 4.49 -5.88
CA VAL A 66 -6.28 5.21 -4.59
C VAL A 66 -6.31 6.74 -4.74
N ALA A 67 -6.05 7.27 -5.93
CA ALA A 67 -6.06 8.69 -6.21
C ALA A 67 -7.49 9.28 -6.17
N ALA A 68 -7.61 10.50 -5.64
CA ALA A 68 -8.82 11.30 -5.78
C ALA A 68 -9.01 11.76 -7.24
N ARG A 69 -10.26 11.92 -7.68
CA ARG A 69 -10.60 12.32 -9.06
C ARG A 69 -10.55 13.82 -9.29
#